data_AF-A0A9X4FJX8-F1
#
_entry.id   AF-A0A9X4FJX8-F1
#
_cell.length_a   1.000
_cell.length_b   1.000
_cell.length_c   1.000
_cell.angle_alpha   90.00
_cell.angle_beta   90.00
_cell.angle_gamma   90.00
#
_symmetry.space_group_name_H-M   'P 1'
#
loop_
_entity.id
_entity.type
_entity.pdbx_description
1 polymer ?
#
loop_
_entity_poly.entity_id
_entity_poly.type
_entity_poly.pdbx_seq_one_letter_code
_entity_poly.pdbx_strand_id
1 'polypeptide(L)'
;MTIEEIHESCREKEFHAYGTARLFEERAEKIRGLRTKISFLGIINPLLIGCVVITFGVKETWLPAVLLLSGLLSTVQLVLSVWSMVARWDEIYDFSINSVKENTELKNAFKALQKNKSRELPNLYRSTMEKNERRELSDLTQSITNKEKRFANRESLRYYQYPCQTCHIVPIEEKPSNCDSCGNY
;
A
#
# COMPACT_ATOMS: atom_id res chain seq x y z
N MET A 1 -17.61 -11.05 28.73
CA MET A 1 -16.61 -11.60 27.79
C MET A 1 -15.61 -12.40 28.61
N THR A 2 -15.48 -13.69 28.34
CA THR A 2 -14.51 -14.60 28.99
C THR A 2 -13.10 -14.33 28.48
N ILE A 3 -12.07 -14.82 29.18
CA ILE A 3 -10.66 -14.64 28.75
C ILE A 3 -10.43 -15.32 27.40
N GLU A 4 -11.04 -16.49 27.20
CA GLU A 4 -10.99 -17.24 25.95
C GLU A 4 -11.59 -16.45 24.77
N GLU A 5 -12.75 -15.82 24.98
CA GLU A 5 -13.39 -14.95 23.98
C GLU A 5 -12.51 -13.75 23.62
N ILE A 6 -11.81 -13.15 24.61
CA ILE A 6 -10.87 -12.06 24.35
C ILE A 6 -9.73 -12.55 23.43
N HIS A 7 -9.17 -13.72 23.73
CA HIS A 7 -8.05 -14.27 22.97
C HIS A 7 -8.46 -14.62 21.55
N GLU A 8 -9.65 -15.18 21.36
CA GLU A 8 -10.20 -15.47 20.03
C GLU A 8 -10.42 -14.19 19.22
N SER A 9 -11.07 -13.18 19.81
CA SER A 9 -11.26 -11.90 19.13
C SER A 9 -9.93 -11.21 18.80
N CYS A 10 -8.93 -11.30 19.68
CA CYS A 10 -7.59 -10.80 19.38
C CYS A 10 -6.94 -11.53 18.19
N ARG A 11 -7.17 -12.84 18.01
CA ARG A 11 -6.65 -13.59 16.85
C ARG A 11 -7.28 -13.12 15.55
N GLU A 12 -8.59 -12.92 15.56
CA GLU A 12 -9.34 -12.41 14.41
C GLU A 12 -8.88 -10.99 14.04
N LYS A 13 -8.79 -10.09 15.03
CA LYS A 13 -8.34 -8.72 14.82
C LYS A 13 -6.87 -8.63 14.40
N GLU A 14 -6.00 -9.50 14.91
CA GLU A 14 -4.62 -9.62 14.43
C GLU A 14 -4.58 -10.00 12.94
N PHE A 15 -5.37 -11.00 12.53
CA PHE A 15 -5.47 -11.47 11.16
C PHE A 15 -5.90 -10.36 10.19
N HIS A 16 -6.91 -9.57 10.56
CA HIS A 16 -7.37 -8.45 9.74
C HIS A 16 -6.37 -7.30 9.71
N ALA A 17 -5.80 -6.91 10.85
CA ALA A 17 -4.79 -5.85 10.91
C ALA A 17 -3.57 -6.18 10.04
N TYR A 18 -3.11 -7.43 10.03
CA TYR A 18 -2.04 -7.86 9.14
C TYR A 18 -2.40 -7.70 7.66
N GLY A 19 -3.58 -8.17 7.25
CA GLY A 19 -4.02 -8.09 5.84
C GLY A 19 -4.18 -6.65 5.37
N THR A 20 -4.75 -5.79 6.21
CA THR A 20 -4.88 -4.35 5.94
C THR A 20 -3.51 -3.68 5.80
N ALA A 21 -2.54 -4.02 6.66
CA ALA A 21 -1.18 -3.50 6.53
C ALA A 21 -0.56 -3.89 5.17
N ARG A 22 -0.68 -5.16 4.75
CA ARG A 22 -0.15 -5.63 3.45
C ARG A 22 -0.82 -4.95 2.26
N LEU A 23 -2.11 -4.70 2.33
CA LEU A 23 -2.85 -3.95 1.30
C LEU A 23 -2.29 -2.54 1.11
N PHE A 24 -2.11 -1.79 2.20
CA PHE A 24 -1.60 -0.43 2.10
C PHE A 24 -0.10 -0.38 1.78
N GLU A 25 0.66 -1.41 2.12
CA GLU A 25 2.06 -1.55 1.71
C GLU A 25 2.17 -1.68 0.18
N GLU A 26 1.40 -2.58 -0.42
CA GLU A 26 1.32 -2.76 -1.87
C GLU A 26 0.87 -1.47 -2.58
N ARG A 27 -0.08 -0.74 -1.98
CA ARG A 27 -0.53 0.57 -2.50
C ARG A 27 0.59 1.62 -2.41
N ALA A 28 1.30 1.68 -1.29
CA ALA A 28 2.40 2.61 -1.10
C ALA A 28 3.55 2.35 -2.08
N GLU A 29 3.94 1.09 -2.30
CA GLU A 29 5.01 0.74 -3.25
C GLU A 29 4.66 1.11 -4.69
N LYS A 30 3.42 0.85 -5.12
CA LYS A 30 2.93 1.26 -6.45
C LYS A 30 3.05 2.77 -6.66
N ILE A 31 2.54 3.54 -5.69
CA ILE A 31 2.54 5.00 -5.79
C ILE A 31 3.95 5.55 -5.68
N ARG A 32 4.80 4.99 -4.80
CA ARG A 32 6.22 5.34 -4.72
C ARG A 32 6.90 5.17 -6.07
N GLY A 33 6.74 4.02 -6.70
CA GLY A 33 7.34 3.73 -8.00
C GLY A 33 6.89 4.70 -9.10
N LEU A 34 5.61 5.06 -9.13
CA LEU A 34 5.08 6.04 -10.09
C LEU A 34 5.64 7.44 -9.84
N ARG A 35 5.64 7.90 -8.58
CA ARG A 35 6.19 9.20 -8.18
C ARG A 35 7.68 9.31 -8.52
N THR A 36 8.48 8.30 -8.15
CA THR A 36 9.91 8.26 -8.43
C THR A 36 10.19 8.35 -9.93
N LYS A 37 9.42 7.63 -10.77
CA LYS A 37 9.59 7.70 -12.23
C LYS A 37 9.27 9.10 -12.78
N ILE A 38 8.16 9.71 -12.36
CA ILE A 38 7.77 11.05 -12.82
C ILE A 38 8.82 12.09 -12.40
N SER A 39 9.24 12.09 -11.14
CA SER A 39 10.24 13.03 -10.63
C SER A 39 11.60 12.83 -11.32
N PHE A 40 12.03 11.57 -11.50
CA PHE A 40 13.28 11.28 -12.20
C PHE A 40 13.24 11.77 -13.64
N LEU A 41 12.17 11.49 -14.39
CA LEU A 41 12.01 11.94 -15.77
C LEU A 41 11.99 13.47 -15.89
N GLY A 42 11.32 14.15 -14.96
CA GLY A 42 11.27 15.61 -14.92
C GLY A 42 12.62 16.29 -14.67
N ILE A 43 13.54 15.61 -13.99
CA ILE A 43 14.90 16.13 -13.71
C ILE A 43 15.87 15.73 -14.82
N ILE A 44 15.89 14.46 -15.21
CA ILE A 44 16.90 13.92 -16.12
C ILE A 44 16.76 14.46 -17.54
N ASN A 45 15.53 14.66 -18.02
CA ASN A 45 15.30 15.15 -19.37
C ASN A 45 15.92 16.54 -19.62
N PRO A 46 15.55 17.62 -18.86
CA PRO A 46 16.17 18.93 -19.04
C PRO A 46 17.68 18.92 -18.80
N LEU A 47 18.16 18.12 -17.85
CA LEU A 47 19.58 17.99 -17.55
C LEU A 47 20.37 17.45 -18.75
N LEU A 48 19.90 16.35 -19.36
CA LEU A 48 20.57 15.74 -20.51
C LEU A 48 20.63 16.69 -21.71
N ILE A 49 19.54 17.40 -22.00
CA ILE A 49 19.52 18.35 -23.13
C ILE A 49 20.45 19.52 -22.85
N GLY A 50 20.43 20.06 -21.62
CA GLY A 50 21.35 21.12 -21.21
C GLY A 50 22.80 20.71 -21.39
N CYS A 51 23.17 19.52 -20.91
CA CYS A 51 24.51 18.96 -21.09
C CYS A 51 24.89 18.79 -22.57
N VAL A 52 23.97 18.27 -23.39
CA VAL A 52 24.20 18.09 -24.84
C VAL A 52 24.43 19.42 -25.54
N VAL A 53 23.60 20.43 -25.29
CA VAL A 53 23.72 21.75 -25.90
C VAL A 53 25.01 22.44 -25.48
N ILE A 54 25.41 22.32 -24.21
CA ILE A 54 26.68 22.88 -23.70
C ILE A 54 27.89 22.19 -24.34
N THR A 55 27.84 20.86 -24.53
CA THR A 55 28.97 20.07 -25.01
C THR A 55 29.18 20.19 -26.52
N PHE A 56 28.11 20.10 -27.30
CA PHE A 56 28.17 20.04 -28.77
C PHE A 56 27.80 21.36 -29.45
N GLY A 57 27.27 22.33 -28.70
CA GLY A 57 26.79 23.60 -29.23
C GLY A 57 25.46 23.49 -29.97
N VAL A 58 25.00 24.60 -30.55
CA VAL A 58 23.65 24.73 -31.15
C VAL A 58 23.60 24.56 -32.67
N LYS A 59 24.75 24.37 -33.33
CA LYS A 59 24.88 24.42 -34.79
C LYS A 59 24.73 23.07 -35.50
N GLU A 60 24.60 22.00 -34.73
CA GLU A 60 24.50 20.64 -35.25
C GLU A 60 23.14 20.36 -35.90
N THR A 61 23.15 19.67 -37.05
CA THR A 61 21.94 19.41 -37.86
C THR A 61 20.94 18.46 -37.20
N TRP A 62 21.40 17.60 -36.27
CA TRP A 62 20.56 16.65 -35.53
C TRP A 62 19.91 17.26 -34.28
N LEU A 63 20.40 18.40 -33.79
CA LEU A 63 19.93 19.02 -32.56
C LEU A 63 18.43 19.40 -32.60
N PRO A 64 17.88 19.98 -33.69
CA PRO A 64 16.45 20.30 -33.75
C PRO A 64 15.54 19.08 -33.54
N ALA A 65 15.93 17.91 -34.05
CA ALA A 65 15.15 16.67 -33.86
C ALA A 65 15.15 16.22 -32.39
N VAL A 66 16.30 16.31 -31.71
CA VAL A 66 16.43 15.98 -30.28
C VAL A 66 15.62 16.97 -29.42
N LEU A 67 15.65 18.26 -29.75
CA LEU A 67 14.85 19.27 -29.06
C LEU A 67 13.35 19.05 -29.25
N LEU A 68 12.91 18.67 -30.46
CA LEU A 68 11.51 18.33 -30.71
C LEU A 68 11.06 17.12 -29.89
N LEU A 69 11.84 16.03 -29.92
CA LEU A 69 11.54 14.82 -29.14
C LEU A 69 11.49 15.12 -27.64
N SER A 70 12.45 15.88 -27.14
CA SER A 70 12.47 16.32 -25.76
C SER A 70 11.27 17.20 -25.40
N GLY A 71 10.90 18.14 -26.28
CA GLY A 71 9.74 18.99 -26.07
C GLY A 71 8.48 18.15 -25.86
N LEU A 72 8.27 17.16 -26.73
CA LEU A 72 7.17 16.20 -26.61
C LEU A 72 7.22 15.41 -25.29
N LEU A 73 8.39 14.86 -24.94
CA LEU A 73 8.58 14.12 -23.67
C LEU A 73 8.31 15.01 -22.45
N SER A 74 8.76 16.26 -22.47
CA SER A 74 8.54 17.24 -21.41
C SER A 74 7.06 17.60 -21.27
N THR A 75 6.35 17.77 -22.39
CA THR A 75 4.90 18.01 -22.37
C THR A 75 4.16 16.84 -21.73
N VAL A 76 4.47 15.60 -22.13
CA VAL A 76 3.86 14.40 -21.53
C VAL A 76 4.19 14.31 -20.04
N GLN A 77 5.44 14.56 -19.66
CA GLN A 77 5.86 14.55 -18.26
C GLN A 77 5.12 15.61 -17.43
N LEU A 78 4.94 16.82 -17.95
CA LEU A 78 4.20 17.88 -17.27
C LEU A 78 2.73 17.51 -17.06
N VAL A 79 2.09 16.91 -18.07
CA VAL A 79 0.72 16.40 -17.94
C VAL A 79 0.63 15.33 -16.84
N LEU A 80 1.58 14.39 -16.79
CA LEU A 80 1.63 13.36 -15.75
C LEU A 80 1.87 13.96 -14.35
N SER A 81 2.72 14.98 -14.23
CA SER A 81 2.95 15.68 -12.97
C SER A 81 1.67 16.36 -12.47
N VAL A 82 0.98 17.11 -13.33
CA VAL A 82 -0.30 17.75 -12.97
C VAL A 82 -1.33 16.68 -12.58
N TRP A 83 -1.40 15.58 -13.34
CA TRP A 83 -2.29 14.48 -13.03
C TRP A 83 -2.02 13.86 -11.65
N SER A 84 -0.75 13.63 -11.29
CA SER A 84 -0.38 13.10 -9.97
C SER A 84 -0.82 14.00 -8.81
N MET A 85 -0.83 15.32 -9.03
CA MET A 85 -1.30 16.31 -8.07
C MET A 85 -2.83 16.29 -7.95
N VAL A 86 -3.55 16.28 -9.08
CA VAL A 86 -5.03 16.19 -9.09
C VAL A 86 -5.51 14.88 -8.46
N ALA A 87 -4.83 13.77 -8.76
CA ALA A 87 -5.12 12.47 -8.18
C ALA A 87 -4.58 12.30 -6.74
N ARG A 88 -3.96 13.34 -6.16
CA ARG A 88 -3.46 13.40 -4.77
C ARG A 88 -2.57 12.22 -4.40
N TRP A 89 -1.67 11.81 -5.31
CA TRP A 89 -0.80 10.66 -5.09
C TRP A 89 0.07 10.78 -3.85
N ASP A 90 0.54 11.99 -3.54
CA ASP A 90 1.32 12.25 -2.32
C ASP A 90 0.51 11.90 -1.06
N GLU A 91 -0.75 12.34 -0.99
CA GLU A 91 -1.61 12.10 0.16
C GLU A 91 -2.02 10.63 0.29
N ILE A 92 -2.29 9.97 -0.84
CA ILE A 92 -2.59 8.53 -0.83
C ILE A 92 -1.36 7.75 -0.36
N TYR A 93 -0.15 8.16 -0.78
CA TYR A 93 1.09 7.54 -0.33
C TYR A 93 1.29 7.72 1.18
N ASP A 94 1.16 8.96 1.68
CA ASP A 94 1.34 9.27 3.10
C ASP A 94 0.30 8.55 3.96
N PHE A 95 -0.96 8.53 3.53
CA PHE A 95 -2.00 7.74 4.19
C PHE A 95 -1.64 6.26 4.21
N SER A 96 -1.19 5.71 3.08
CA SER A 96 -0.86 4.28 2.97
C SER A 96 0.27 3.91 3.91
N ILE A 97 1.35 4.71 3.99
CA ILE A 97 2.46 4.49 4.92
C ILE A 97 1.98 4.58 6.38
N ASN A 98 1.15 5.56 6.72
CA ASN A 98 0.59 5.69 8.05
C ASN A 98 -0.30 4.49 8.41
N SER A 99 -1.12 4.01 7.47
CA SER A 99 -1.96 2.84 7.66
C SER A 99 -1.14 1.57 7.86
N VAL A 100 -0.05 1.37 7.11
CA VAL A 100 0.90 0.26 7.30
C VAL A 100 1.46 0.29 8.73
N LYS A 101 1.90 1.45 9.20
CA LYS A 101 2.47 1.61 10.54
C LYS A 101 1.44 1.28 11.61
N GLU A 102 0.28 1.92 11.59
CA GLU A 102 -0.76 1.77 12.61
C GLU A 102 -1.35 0.35 12.63
N ASN A 103 -1.62 -0.25 11.47
CA ASN A 103 -2.10 -1.64 11.40
C ASN A 103 -1.03 -2.64 11.85
N THR A 104 0.26 -2.37 11.60
CA THR A 104 1.35 -3.19 12.14
C THR A 104 1.44 -3.09 13.66
N GLU A 105 1.26 -1.89 14.22
CA GLU A 105 1.20 -1.67 15.67
C GLU A 105 0.00 -2.41 16.29
N LEU A 106 -1.19 -2.33 15.68
CA LEU A 106 -2.39 -3.05 16.11
C LEU A 106 -2.19 -4.57 16.07
N LYS A 107 -1.65 -5.10 14.96
CA LYS A 107 -1.29 -6.52 14.85
C LYS A 107 -0.38 -6.97 16.00
N ASN A 108 0.68 -6.22 16.26
CA ASN A 108 1.61 -6.55 17.34
C ASN A 108 0.94 -6.45 18.73
N ALA A 109 0.06 -5.46 18.94
CA ALA A 109 -0.70 -5.30 20.17
C ALA A 109 -1.65 -6.48 20.41
N PHE A 110 -2.47 -6.86 19.43
CA PHE A 110 -3.37 -8.00 19.54
C PHE A 110 -2.62 -9.31 19.76
N LYS A 111 -1.49 -9.51 19.07
CA LYS A 111 -0.60 -10.66 19.29
C LYS A 111 -0.06 -10.73 20.72
N ALA A 112 0.26 -9.58 21.31
CA ALA A 112 0.71 -9.51 22.70
C ALA A 112 -0.42 -9.81 23.68
N LEU A 113 -1.64 -9.32 23.42
CA LEU A 113 -2.82 -9.57 24.27
C LEU A 113 -3.21 -11.05 24.32
N GLN A 114 -3.06 -11.79 23.23
CA GLN A 114 -3.32 -13.24 23.20
C GLN A 114 -2.44 -14.03 24.18
N LYS A 115 -1.23 -13.55 24.47
CA LYS A 115 -0.31 -14.21 25.42
C LYS A 115 -0.50 -13.70 26.86
N ASN A 116 -1.28 -12.64 27.04
CA ASN A 116 -1.43 -11.98 28.31
C ASN A 116 -2.52 -12.66 29.15
N LYS A 117 -2.16 -13.02 30.39
CA LYS A 117 -3.04 -13.64 31.40
C LYS A 117 -3.23 -12.74 32.63
N SER A 118 -2.82 -11.48 32.55
CA SER A 118 -2.95 -10.53 33.67
C SER A 118 -4.41 -10.20 33.93
N ARG A 119 -4.71 -9.77 35.16
CA ARG A 119 -6.04 -9.26 35.53
C ARG A 119 -6.43 -7.98 34.77
N GLU A 120 -5.47 -7.31 34.14
CA GLU A 120 -5.67 -6.08 33.38
C GLU A 120 -6.03 -6.34 31.91
N LEU A 121 -5.99 -7.60 31.45
CA LEU A 121 -6.30 -7.98 30.08
C LEU A 121 -7.59 -7.33 29.53
N PRO A 122 -8.72 -7.28 30.26
CA PRO A 122 -9.94 -6.67 29.74
C PRO A 122 -9.81 -5.16 29.46
N ASN A 123 -9.06 -4.43 30.29
CA ASN A 123 -8.85 -3.00 30.13
C ASN A 123 -7.89 -2.71 28.96
N LEU A 124 -6.82 -3.49 28.85
CA LEU A 124 -5.87 -3.41 27.73
C LEU A 124 -6.54 -3.78 26.40
N TYR A 125 -7.40 -4.80 26.41
CA TYR A 125 -8.21 -5.19 25.26
C TYR A 125 -9.13 -4.04 24.84
N ARG A 126 -9.90 -3.45 25.76
CA ARG A 126 -10.81 -2.34 25.45
C ARG A 126 -10.08 -1.17 24.81
N SER A 127 -8.95 -0.73 25.39
CA SER A 127 -8.18 0.38 24.83
C SER A 127 -7.58 0.07 23.46
N THR A 128 -7.21 -1.19 23.19
CA THR A 128 -6.71 -1.63 21.88
C THR A 128 -7.85 -1.70 20.86
N MET A 129 -9.03 -2.15 21.26
CA MET A 129 -10.23 -2.16 20.42
C MET A 129 -10.65 -0.74 20.01
N GLU A 130 -10.65 0.21 20.93
CA GLU A 130 -10.94 1.62 20.61
C GLU A 130 -9.95 2.20 19.58
N LYS A 131 -8.67 1.81 19.66
CA LYS A 131 -7.67 2.18 18.64
C LYS A 131 -8.00 1.53 17.30
N ASN A 132 -8.35 0.25 17.30
CA ASN A 132 -8.72 -0.50 16.11
C ASN A 132 -9.95 0.10 15.42
N GLU A 133 -11.01 0.43 16.17
CA GLU A 133 -12.22 1.05 15.62
C GLU A 133 -11.94 2.42 14.98
N ARG A 134 -11.15 3.27 15.64
CA ARG A 134 -10.72 4.55 15.06
C ARG A 134 -9.93 4.37 13.76
N ARG A 135 -9.09 3.33 13.70
CA ARG A 135 -8.32 2.99 12.51
C ARG A 135 -9.23 2.49 11.38
N GLU A 136 -10.14 1.56 11.69
CA GLU A 136 -11.13 1.04 10.74
C GLU A 136 -11.95 2.20 10.12
N LEU A 137 -12.42 3.15 10.93
CA LEU A 137 -13.11 4.35 10.46
C LEU A 137 -12.26 5.20 9.50
N SER A 138 -10.95 5.31 9.78
CA SER A 138 -10.03 6.04 8.91
C SER A 138 -9.78 5.30 7.60
N ASP A 139 -9.57 3.99 7.64
CA ASP A 139 -9.34 3.15 6.47
C ASP A 139 -10.56 3.08 5.53
N LEU A 140 -11.78 3.16 6.08
CA LEU A 140 -13.02 3.23 5.29
C LEU A 140 -13.07 4.43 4.33
N THR A 141 -12.33 5.51 4.62
CA THR A 141 -12.29 6.70 3.76
C THR A 141 -11.50 6.51 2.46
N GLN A 142 -10.75 5.41 2.33
CA GLN A 142 -9.77 5.21 1.25
C GLN A 142 -10.26 4.39 0.05
N SER A 143 -11.58 4.26 -0.14
CA SER A 143 -12.21 3.59 -1.28
C SER A 143 -11.57 2.24 -1.64
N ILE A 144 -11.51 1.32 -0.67
CA ILE A 144 -10.88 0.01 -0.83
C ILE A 144 -11.74 -0.88 -1.74
N THR A 145 -11.16 -1.34 -2.84
CA THR A 145 -11.85 -2.19 -3.83
C THR A 145 -11.99 -3.63 -3.35
N ASN A 146 -12.96 -4.38 -3.89
CA ASN A 146 -13.12 -5.80 -3.58
C ASN A 146 -11.87 -6.63 -3.97
N LYS A 147 -11.19 -6.23 -5.06
CA LYS A 147 -9.91 -6.80 -5.48
C LYS A 147 -8.85 -6.68 -4.38
N GLU A 148 -8.72 -5.49 -3.79
CA GLU A 148 -7.77 -5.26 -2.70
C GLU A 148 -8.17 -5.99 -1.41
N LYS A 149 -9.47 -6.09 -1.09
CA LYS A 149 -9.94 -6.89 0.06
C LYS A 149 -9.56 -8.38 -0.09
N ARG A 150 -9.71 -8.94 -1.30
CA ARG A 150 -9.32 -10.31 -1.61
C ARG A 150 -7.81 -10.51 -1.50
N PHE A 151 -7.03 -9.54 -1.97
CA PHE A 151 -5.58 -9.52 -1.79
C PHE A 151 -5.18 -9.52 -0.31
N ALA A 152 -5.73 -8.60 0.49
CA ALA A 152 -5.49 -8.54 1.93
C ALA A 152 -5.81 -9.86 2.63
N ASN A 153 -6.98 -10.44 2.31
CA ASN A 153 -7.41 -11.72 2.86
C ASN A 153 -6.44 -12.85 2.49
N ARG A 154 -6.00 -12.94 1.23
CA ARG A 154 -5.04 -13.97 0.82
C ARG A 154 -3.70 -13.82 1.52
N GLU A 155 -3.19 -12.60 1.64
CA GLU A 155 -1.93 -12.34 2.34
C GLU A 155 -2.01 -12.79 3.80
N SER A 156 -3.12 -12.51 4.49
CA SER A 156 -3.34 -13.02 5.85
C SER A 156 -3.44 -14.55 5.89
N LEU A 157 -4.22 -15.18 5.00
CA LEU A 157 -4.32 -16.65 4.93
C LEU A 157 -2.95 -17.31 4.70
N ARG A 158 -2.12 -16.73 3.83
CA ARG A 158 -0.76 -17.18 3.56
C ARG A 158 0.13 -17.05 4.80
N TYR A 159 0.13 -15.88 5.45
CA TYR A 159 0.98 -15.64 6.61
C TYR A 159 0.63 -16.52 7.81
N TYR A 160 -0.67 -16.70 8.10
CA TYR A 160 -1.15 -17.53 9.21
C TYR A 160 -1.32 -19.01 8.86
N GLN A 161 -1.09 -19.40 7.59
CA GLN A 161 -1.28 -20.76 7.11
C GLN A 161 -2.70 -21.29 7.35
N TYR A 162 -3.70 -20.42 7.18
CA TYR A 162 -5.11 -20.76 7.36
C TYR A 162 -5.76 -21.15 6.03
N PRO A 163 -6.65 -22.16 6.02
CA PRO A 163 -7.40 -22.51 4.83
C PRO A 163 -8.43 -21.42 4.53
N CYS A 164 -8.60 -21.07 3.26
CA CYS A 164 -9.70 -20.21 2.86
C CYS A 164 -11.04 -20.88 3.21
N GLN A 165 -12.00 -20.12 3.75
CA GLN A 165 -13.32 -20.66 4.09
C GLN A 165 -14.13 -21.10 2.85
N THR A 166 -13.83 -20.56 1.67
CA THR A 166 -14.57 -20.85 0.44
C THR A 166 -13.93 -21.96 -0.39
N CYS A 167 -12.62 -21.93 -0.60
CA CYS A 167 -11.93 -22.93 -1.44
C CYS A 167 -11.16 -23.99 -0.63
N HIS A 168 -11.06 -23.85 0.69
CA HIS A 168 -10.35 -24.76 1.60
C HIS A 168 -8.85 -24.98 1.31
N ILE A 169 -8.28 -24.18 0.40
CA ILE A 169 -6.85 -24.21 0.06
C ILE A 169 -6.12 -23.21 0.96
N VAL A 170 -4.95 -23.62 1.47
CA VAL A 170 -3.99 -22.72 2.13
C VAL A 170 -3.13 -22.07 1.03
N PRO A 171 -3.18 -20.75 0.82
CA PRO A 171 -2.38 -20.10 -0.20
C PRO A 171 -0.88 -20.16 0.14
N ILE A 172 -0.07 -20.72 -0.76
CA ILE A 172 1.40 -20.76 -0.63
C ILE A 172 2.04 -19.64 -1.46
N GLU A 173 1.46 -19.38 -2.64
CA GLU A 173 1.92 -18.35 -3.56
C GLU A 173 1.04 -17.09 -3.51
N GLU A 174 1.67 -15.95 -3.74
CA GLU A 174 1.05 -14.63 -3.86
C GLU A 174 0.27 -14.44 -5.18
N LYS A 175 0.32 -15.44 -6.07
CA LYS A 175 -0.37 -15.39 -7.36
C LYS A 175 -1.88 -15.44 -7.19
N PRO A 176 -2.63 -14.70 -8.01
CA PRO A 176 -4.08 -14.79 -8.02
C PRO A 176 -4.59 -16.17 -8.45
N SER A 177 -5.83 -16.47 -8.08
CA SER A 177 -6.52 -17.73 -8.36
C SER A 177 -8.01 -17.48 -8.58
N ASN A 178 -8.77 -18.44 -9.10
CA ASN A 178 -10.18 -18.24 -9.44
C ASN A 178 -11.17 -18.16 -8.24
N CYS A 179 -10.67 -18.04 -7.00
CA CYS A 179 -11.53 -17.94 -5.81
C CYS A 179 -11.96 -16.50 -5.55
N ASP A 180 -13.27 -16.25 -5.51
CA ASP A 180 -13.85 -14.92 -5.25
C ASP A 180 -13.63 -14.39 -3.82
N SER A 181 -13.12 -15.22 -2.91
CA SER A 181 -12.81 -14.85 -1.52
C SER A 181 -11.32 -14.56 -1.30
N CYS A 182 -10.42 -15.34 -1.89
CA CYS A 182 -8.98 -15.27 -1.58
C CYS A 182 -8.05 -15.20 -2.79
N GLY A 183 -8.54 -15.01 -4.02
CA GLY A 183 -7.60 -15.03 -5.15
C GLY A 183 -8.00 -14.32 -6.41
N ASN A 184 -9.28 -13.99 -6.61
CA ASN A 184 -9.71 -13.29 -7.81
C ASN A 184 -9.37 -11.79 -7.68
N TYR A 185 -8.07 -11.48 -7.76
CA TYR A 185 -7.53 -10.13 -7.69
C TYR A 185 -6.46 -9.90 -8.76
#